data_AF-A0A962PKQ1-F1
#
_entry.id   AF-A0A962PKQ1-F1
#
_cell.length_a   1.000
_cell.length_b   1.000
_cell.length_c   1.000
_cell.angle_alpha   90.00
_cell.angle_beta   90.00
_cell.angle_gamma   90.00
#
_symmetry.space_group_name_H-M   'P 1'
#
loop_
_entity.id
_entity.type
_entity.pdbx_description
1 polymer ?
#
loop_
_entity_poly.entity_id
_entity_poly.type
_entity_poly.pdbx_seq_one_letter_code
_entity_poly.pdbx_strand_id
1 'polypeptide(L)' 'MLMKSGLREITESAEKPFSIIEEFASLSPKRKVLLCDHLFVEGRQAFYNTVELLWPEATSNDAKKLEKFLFTLKNRSH' A
#
# COMPACT_ATOMS: atom_id res chain seq x y z
N MET A 1 -37.71 22.44 16.12
CA MET A 1 -37.37 21.06 16.54
C MET A 1 -37.42 20.17 15.32
N LEU A 2 -36.27 19.64 14.87
CA LEU A 2 -36.06 18.38 14.13
C LEU A 2 -34.69 18.44 13.42
N MET A 3 -33.66 18.06 14.18
CA MET A 3 -32.36 17.63 13.66
C MET A 3 -32.54 16.25 13.02
N LYS A 4 -32.41 16.13 11.69
CA LYS A 4 -32.31 14.81 11.01
C LYS A 4 -31.60 14.90 9.65
N SER A 5 -30.33 15.34 9.60
CA SER A 5 -29.53 15.19 8.37
C SER A 5 -28.02 14.97 8.59
N GLY A 6 -27.58 14.47 9.74
CA GLY A 6 -26.14 14.26 10.02
C GLY A 6 -25.65 12.81 9.94
N LEU A 7 -26.55 11.83 9.79
CA LEU A 7 -26.22 10.40 9.92
C LEU A 7 -26.08 9.64 8.59
N ARG A 8 -26.38 10.28 7.45
CA ARG A 8 -26.31 9.61 6.13
C ARG A 8 -24.93 9.68 5.48
N GLU A 9 -24.10 10.67 5.81
CA GLU A 9 -22.74 10.78 5.24
C GLU A 9 -21.72 9.83 5.90
N ILE A 10 -22.04 9.23 7.05
CA ILE A 10 -21.13 8.33 7.76
C ILE A 10 -21.17 6.91 7.15
N THR A 11 -22.28 6.53 6.50
CA THR A 11 -22.46 5.19 5.93
C THR A 11 -21.93 5.02 4.50
N GLU A 12 -21.50 6.09 3.83
CA GLU A 12 -20.79 6.01 2.54
C GLU A 12 -19.25 5.85 2.70
N SER A 13 -18.76 5.67 3.92
CA SER A 13 -17.48 5.01 4.17
C SER A 13 -17.62 3.49 4.00
N ALA A 14 -18.27 3.08 2.90
CA ALA A 14 -18.22 1.71 2.44
C ALA A 14 -16.74 1.32 2.35
N GLU A 15 -16.37 0.33 3.15
CA GLU A 15 -15.02 -0.20 3.31
C GLU A 15 -14.31 -0.22 1.96
N LYS A 16 -13.41 0.74 1.73
CA LYS A 16 -12.65 0.76 0.49
C LYS A 16 -11.89 -0.57 0.44
N PRO A 17 -12.03 -1.34 -0.65
CA PRO A 17 -11.28 -2.58 -0.78
C PRO A 17 -9.79 -2.27 -0.68
N PHE A 18 -9.06 -3.09 0.09
CA PHE A 18 -7.62 -2.90 0.30
C PHE A 18 -6.89 -2.74 -1.03
N SER A 19 -6.08 -1.69 -1.14
CA SER A 19 -5.30 -1.38 -2.33
C SER A 19 -3.86 -1.12 -1.94
N ILE A 20 -3.01 -2.13 -2.14
CA ILE A 20 -1.57 -2.07 -1.82
C ILE A 20 -0.84 -0.87 -2.45
N ILE A 21 -1.32 -0.35 -3.57
CA ILE A 21 -0.72 0.80 -4.24
C ILE A 21 -1.11 2.12 -3.56
N GLU A 22 -2.36 2.24 -3.10
CA GLU A 22 -2.81 3.41 -2.34
C GLU A 22 -2.14 3.43 -0.96
N GLU A 23 -2.04 2.26 -0.33
CA GLU A 23 -1.33 2.11 0.93
C GLU A 23 0.17 2.40 0.80
N PHE A 24 0.81 1.91 -0.27
CA PHE A 24 2.19 2.31 -0.57
C PHE A 24 2.29 3.83 -0.76
N ALA A 25 1.34 4.46 -1.45
CA ALA A 25 1.35 5.90 -1.68
C ALA A 25 1.15 6.70 -0.37
N SER A 26 0.40 6.17 0.59
CA SER A 26 0.18 6.78 1.91
C SER A 26 1.40 6.67 2.85
N LEU A 27 2.34 5.75 2.57
CA LEU A 27 3.56 5.60 3.36
C LEU A 27 4.43 6.87 3.37
N SER A 28 5.03 7.12 4.53
CA SER A 28 6.09 8.14 4.67
C SER A 28 7.26 7.86 3.71
N PRO A 29 7.98 8.90 3.24
CA PRO A 29 9.12 8.72 2.33
C PRO A 29 10.17 7.72 2.84
N LYS A 30 10.48 7.74 4.15
CA LYS A 30 11.44 6.81 4.77
C LYS A 30 11.02 5.34 4.61
N ARG A 31 9.72 5.03 4.77
CA ARG A 31 9.20 3.67 4.62
C ARG A 31 9.16 3.23 3.16
N LYS A 32 8.92 4.15 2.23
CA LYS A 32 9.02 3.88 0.78
C LYS A 32 10.45 3.52 0.37
N VAL A 33 11.44 4.27 0.88
CA VAL A 33 12.87 3.97 0.66
C VAL A 33 13.23 2.60 1.22
N LEU A 34 12.81 2.30 2.46
CA LEU A 34 13.05 0.98 3.07
C LEU A 34 12.50 -0.18 2.21
N LEU A 35 11.27 -0.06 1.68
CA LEU A 35 10.71 -1.07 0.79
C LEU A 35 11.52 -1.22 -0.51
N CYS A 36 12.00 -0.11 -1.07
CA CYS A 36 12.89 -0.14 -2.23
C CYS A 36 14.24 -0.81 -1.90
N ASP A 37 14.85 -0.48 -0.76
CA ASP A 37 16.12 -1.07 -0.32
C ASP A 37 15.98 -2.58 -0.11
N HIS A 38 14.93 -3.01 0.59
CA HIS A 38 14.65 -4.43 0.76
C HIS A 38 14.44 -5.12 -0.59
N LEU A 39 13.73 -4.50 -1.53
CA LEU A 39 13.48 -5.11 -2.84
C LEU A 39 14.73 -5.18 -3.74
N PHE A 40 15.53 -4.11 -3.77
CA PHE A 40 16.60 -3.94 -4.75
C PHE A 40 18.01 -4.23 -4.21
N VAL A 41 18.21 -4.20 -2.89
CA VAL A 41 19.52 -4.40 -2.25
C VAL A 41 19.56 -5.71 -1.46
N GLU A 42 18.62 -5.91 -0.54
CA GLU A 42 18.63 -7.09 0.36
C GLU A 42 18.04 -8.35 -0.28
N GLY A 43 17.09 -8.16 -1.19
CA GLY A 43 16.50 -9.22 -2.00
C GLY A 43 15.02 -9.45 -1.72
N ARG A 44 14.37 -10.16 -2.65
CA ARG A 44 12.90 -10.26 -2.69
C ARG A 44 12.28 -10.78 -1.40
N GLN A 45 12.93 -11.72 -0.70
CA GLN A 45 12.39 -12.26 0.55
C GLN A 45 12.25 -11.18 1.64
N ALA A 46 13.23 -10.28 1.78
CA ALA A 46 13.17 -9.17 2.72
C ALA A 46 11.99 -8.24 2.38
N PHE A 47 11.78 -7.97 1.09
CA PHE A 47 10.63 -7.22 0.61
C PHE A 47 9.29 -7.90 0.98
N TYR A 48 9.12 -9.19 0.69
CA TYR A 48 7.88 -9.91 0.99
C TYR A 48 7.59 -9.94 2.50
N ASN A 49 8.60 -10.20 3.34
CA ASN A 49 8.46 -10.15 4.80
C ASN A 49 8.02 -8.76 5.28
N THR A 50 8.55 -7.70 4.65
CA THR A 50 8.21 -6.32 5.01
C THR A 50 6.79 -5.96 4.59
N VAL A 51 6.35 -6.43 3.42
CA VAL A 51 4.96 -6.26 2.96
C VAL A 51 4.00 -6.95 3.92
N GLU A 52 4.29 -8.18 4.34
CA GLU A 52 3.48 -8.94 5.31
C GLU A 52 3.43 -8.25 6.68
N LEU A 53 4.55 -7.65 7.12
CA LEU A 53 4.61 -6.90 8.38
C LEU A 53 3.82 -5.59 8.34
N LEU A 54 3.87 -4.88 7.21
CA LEU A 54 3.21 -3.57 7.04
C LEU A 54 1.71 -3.71 6.77
N TRP A 55 1.33 -4.76 6.04
CA TRP A 55 -0.04 -5.00 5.59
C TRP A 55 -0.38 -6.50 5.70
N PRO A 56 -0.75 -6.99 6.90
CA PRO A 56 -1.14 -8.38 7.11
C PRO A 56 -2.34 -8.82 6.26
N GLU A 57 -3.18 -7.88 5.84
CA GLU A 57 -4.32 -8.09 4.95
C GLU A 57 -3.93 -8.21 3.46
N ALA A 58 -2.68 -7.89 3.10
CA ALA A 58 -2.19 -8.00 1.73
C ALA A 58 -2.05 -9.46 1.29
N THR A 59 -2.55 -9.77 0.11
CA THR A 59 -2.37 -11.11 -0.47
C THR A 59 -1.00 -11.24 -1.12
N SER A 60 -0.55 -12.47 -1.41
CA SER A 60 0.67 -12.69 -2.20
C SER A 60 0.60 -12.04 -3.60
N ASN A 61 -0.60 -11.86 -4.15
CA ASN A 61 -0.80 -11.17 -5.42
C ASN A 61 -0.57 -9.66 -5.28
N ASP A 62 -0.97 -9.06 -4.15
CA ASP A 62 -0.73 -7.65 -3.86
C ASP A 62 0.76 -7.35 -3.71
N ALA A 63 1.49 -8.21 -3.00
CA ALA A 63 2.94 -8.08 -2.88
C ALA A 63 3.64 -8.14 -4.26
N LYS A 64 3.23 -9.08 -5.13
CA LYS A 64 3.74 -9.16 -6.52
C LYS A 64 3.35 -7.94 -7.37
N LYS A 65 2.16 -7.38 -7.14
CA LYS A 65 1.69 -6.17 -7.82
C LYS A 65 2.54 -4.97 -7.42
N LEU A 66 2.85 -4.84 -6.12
CA LEU A 66 3.73 -3.79 -5.61
C LEU A 66 5.17 -3.97 -6.14
N GLU A 67 5.71 -5.19 -6.14
CA GLU A 67 7.03 -5.49 -6.74
C GLU A 67 7.10 -4.98 -8.19
N LYS A 68 6.15 -5.37 -9.05
CA LYS A 68 6.08 -4.94 -10.45
C LYS A 68 5.96 -3.43 -10.60
N PHE A 69 5.15 -2.80 -9.75
CA PHE A 69 4.98 -1.35 -9.73
C PHE A 69 6.31 -0.64 -9.43
N LEU A 70 7.05 -1.09 -8.41
CA LEU A 70 8.34 -0.52 -8.03
C LEU A 70 9.41 -0.71 -9.13
N PHE A 71 9.46 -1.88 -9.78
CA PHE A 71 10.33 -2.08 -10.95
C PHE A 71 9.99 -1.14 -12.11
N THR A 72 8.69 -0.91 -12.35
CA THR A 72 8.24 0.02 -13.40
C THR A 72 8.64 1.46 -13.06
N LEU A 73 8.51 1.88 -11.80
CA LEU A 73 8.96 3.20 -11.36
C LEU A 73 10.46 3.39 -11.55
N LYS A 74 11.27 2.41 -11.13
CA LYS A 74 12.73 2.43 -11.30
C LYS A 74 13.13 2.62 -12.76
N ASN A 75 12.48 1.89 -13.68
CA ASN A 75 12.80 1.94 -15.10
C ASN A 75 12.31 3.21 -15.82
N ARG A 76 11.35 3.95 -15.23
CA ARG A 76 10.84 5.22 -15.77
C ARG A 76 11.59 6.45 -15.24
N SER A 77 12.46 6.29 -14.26
CA SER A 77 13.21 7.39 -13.63
C SER A 77 14.48 7.79 -14.41
N HIS A 78 14.54 7.50 -15.72
CA HIS A 78 15.64 7.83 -16.63
C HIS A 78 15.27 8.97 -17.58
#